data_AF-A0AAU8JX83-F1
#
_entry.id   AF-A0AAU8JX83-F1
#
_cell.length_a   1.000
_cell.length_b   1.000
_cell.length_c   1.000
_cell.angle_alpha   90.00
_cell.angle_beta   90.00
_cell.angle_gamma   90.00
#
_symmetry.space_group_name_H-M   'P 1'
#
loop_
_entity.id
_entity.type
_entity.pdbx_description
1 polymer ?
#
loop_
_entity_poly.entity_id
_entity_poly.type
_entity_poly.pdbx_seq_one_letter_code
_entity_poly.pdbx_strand_id
1 'polypeptide(L)' 'MRLIVAGQEAATASEFAELALGIDVELFAGATDETATDTVVRLAVAREVLRDLAPEPARYAKALMRTAERRRALVWKAAA' A
#
# COMPACT_ATOMS: atom_id res chain seq x y z
N MET A 1 -14.81 -1.12 -19.19
CA MET A 1 -13.97 0.10 -19.11
C MET A 1 -12.53 -0.37 -19.04
N ARG A 2 -11.63 0.08 -19.94
CA ARG A 2 -10.20 -0.28 -19.89
C ARG A 2 -9.45 0.84 -19.16
N LEU A 3 -8.71 0.50 -18.11
CA LEU A 3 -7.92 1.45 -17.32
C LEU A 3 -6.50 1.46 -17.88
N ILE A 4 -6.11 2.53 -18.59
CA ILE A 4 -4.81 2.64 -19.24
C ILE A 4 -4.04 3.82 -18.63
N VAL A 5 -2.80 3.57 -18.21
CA VAL A 5 -1.90 4.57 -17.63
C VAL A 5 -0.52 4.42 -18.28
N ALA A 6 0.01 5.51 -18.85
CA ALA A 6 1.29 5.50 -19.57
C ALA A 6 1.42 4.36 -20.61
N GLY A 7 0.30 3.97 -21.25
CA GLY A 7 0.26 2.89 -22.24
C GLY A 7 0.25 1.47 -21.66
N GLN A 8 0.25 1.32 -20.33
CA GLN A 8 0.06 0.05 -19.64
C GLN A 8 -1.42 -0.11 -19.22
N GLU A 9 -1.93 -1.33 -19.26
CA GLU A 9 -3.30 -1.65 -18.86
C GLU A 9 -3.31 -2.16 -17.41
N ALA A 10 -4.18 -1.60 -16.58
CA ALA A 10 -4.44 -2.06 -15.22
C ALA A 10 -5.68 -2.95 -15.21
N ALA A 11 -5.54 -4.17 -14.69
CA ALA A 11 -6.64 -5.09 -14.44
C ALA A 11 -7.40 -4.74 -13.14
N THR A 12 -6.73 -4.07 -12.20
CA THR A 12 -7.31 -3.72 -10.89
C THR A 12 -7.15 -2.23 -10.56
N ALA A 13 -7.94 -1.76 -9.58
CA ALA A 13 -7.80 -0.39 -9.08
C ALA A 13 -6.45 -0.15 -8.38
N SER A 14 -5.87 -1.19 -7.77
CA SER A 14 -4.53 -1.11 -7.17
C SER A 14 -3.48 -0.95 -8.26
N GLU A 15 -3.48 -1.80 -9.29
CA GLU A 15 -2.56 -1.67 -10.43
C GLU A 15 -2.69 -0.31 -11.14
N PHE A 16 -3.92 0.23 -11.24
CA PHE A 16 -4.12 1.57 -11.77
C PHE A 16 -3.42 2.63 -10.90
N ALA A 17 -3.54 2.53 -9.58
CA ALA A 17 -2.88 3.44 -8.65
C ALA A 17 -1.35 3.31 -8.69
N GLU A 18 -0.82 2.08 -8.82
CA GLU A 18 0.61 1.84 -8.97
C GLU A 18 1.16 2.49 -10.23
N LEU A 19 0.51 2.25 -11.38
CA LEU A 19 0.92 2.85 -12.65
C LEU A 19 0.77 4.38 -12.65
N ALA A 20 -0.28 4.93 -12.01
CA ALA A 20 -0.56 6.36 -12.02
C ALA A 20 0.33 7.16 -11.06
N LEU A 21 0.68 6.58 -9.91
CA LEU A 21 1.42 7.27 -8.85
C LEU A 21 2.88 6.80 -8.75
N GLY A 22 3.26 5.75 -9.47
CA GLY A 22 4.60 5.16 -9.41
C GLY A 22 4.92 4.59 -8.04
N ILE A 23 3.95 3.98 -7.38
CA ILE A 23 4.08 3.42 -6.03
C ILE A 23 3.84 1.91 -6.04
N ASP A 24 4.39 1.22 -5.05
CA ASP A 24 4.08 -0.18 -4.76
C ASP A 24 2.96 -0.22 -3.70
N VAL A 25 1.76 -0.69 -4.04
CA VAL A 25 0.63 -0.70 -3.10
C VAL A 25 0.86 -1.70 -1.97
N GLU A 26 1.42 -2.87 -2.26
CA GLU A 26 1.65 -3.93 -1.27
C GLU A 26 2.68 -3.50 -0.23
N LEU A 27 3.71 -2.75 -0.62
CA LEU A 27 4.68 -2.17 0.30
C LEU A 27 4.00 -1.34 1.41
N PHE A 28 2.98 -0.55 1.07
CA PHE A 28 2.30 0.33 2.04
C PHE A 28 1.07 -0.32 2.69
N ALA A 29 0.33 -1.17 1.98
CA ALA A 29 -0.90 -1.80 2.44
C ALA A 29 -0.66 -3.12 3.20
N GLY A 30 0.47 -3.79 2.94
CA GLY A 30 0.74 -5.15 3.37
C GLY A 30 0.10 -6.21 2.47
N ALA A 31 0.73 -7.37 2.43
CA ALA A 31 0.25 -8.54 1.69
C ALA A 31 -0.65 -9.43 2.57
N THR A 32 -1.48 -10.25 1.92
CA THR A 32 -2.46 -11.14 2.60
C THR A 32 -1.79 -12.17 3.52
N ASP A 33 -0.65 -12.73 3.09
CA ASP A 33 0.06 -13.81 3.80
C ASP A 33 1.24 -13.30 4.63
N GLU A 34 1.22 -12.02 4.99
CA GLU A 34 2.30 -11.35 5.71
C GLU A 34 2.39 -11.82 7.18
N THR A 35 3.58 -12.29 7.60
CA THR A 35 3.83 -12.62 9.01
C THR A 35 4.04 -11.37 9.87
N ALA A 36 4.04 -11.52 11.20
CA ALA A 36 4.34 -10.42 12.11
C ALA A 36 5.75 -9.84 11.90
N THR A 37 6.74 -10.69 11.59
CA THR A 37 8.12 -10.26 11.30
C THR A 37 8.18 -9.50 9.97
N ASP A 38 7.55 -10.05 8.92
CA ASP A 38 7.48 -9.39 7.61
C ASP A 38 6.83 -8.01 7.72
N THR A 39 5.79 -7.90 8.55
CA THR A 39 5.13 -6.62 8.85
C THR A 39 6.11 -5.58 9.38
N VAL A 40 6.99 -5.96 10.31
CA VAL A 40 7.96 -5.02 10.89
C VAL A 40 8.96 -4.57 9.83
N VAL A 41 9.50 -5.52 9.06
CA VAL A 41 10.48 -5.24 8.00
C VAL A 41 9.87 -4.35 6.92
N ARG A 42 8.70 -4.73 6.39
CA ARG A 42 7.98 -3.95 5.38
C ARG A 42 7.68 -2.54 5.88
N LEU A 43 7.21 -2.38 7.12
CA LEU A 43 6.93 -1.05 7.66
C LEU A 43 8.21 -0.21 7.86
N ALA A 44 9.37 -0.83 8.09
CA ALA A 44 10.63 -0.11 8.10
C ALA A 44 10.95 0.42 6.69
N VAL A 45 10.93 -0.46 5.68
CA VAL A 45 11.18 -0.09 4.27
C VAL A 45 10.17 0.95 3.77
N ALA A 46 8.88 0.76 4.04
CA ALA A 46 7.82 1.69 3.65
C ALA A 46 8.05 3.09 4.22
N ARG A 47 8.54 3.20 5.47
CA ARG A 47 8.86 4.50 6.07
C ARG A 47 10.08 5.16 5.43
N GLU A 48 11.06 4.39 4.99
CA GLU A 48 12.21 4.91 4.24
C GLU A 48 11.78 5.44 2.88
N VAL A 49 11.11 4.60 2.08
CA VAL A 49 10.59 5.00 0.75
C VAL A 49 9.66 6.21 0.85
N LEU A 50 8.83 6.29 1.90
CA LEU A 50 7.92 7.42 2.09
C LEU A 50 8.64 8.77 2.25
N ARG A 51 9.88 8.79 2.74
CA ARG A 51 10.65 10.05 2.87
C ARG A 51 11.07 10.60 1.51
N ASP A 52 11.24 9.74 0.53
CA ASP A 52 11.76 10.08 -0.79
C ASP A 52 10.63 10.31 -1.82
N LEU A 53 9.39 9.98 -1.47
CA LEU A 53 8.23 10.17 -2.35
C LEU A 53 7.85 11.65 -2.54
N ALA A 54 7.48 11.98 -3.77
CA ALA A 54 6.82 13.26 -4.08
C ALA A 54 5.51 13.43 -3.28
N PRO A 55 5.06 14.67 -3.02
CA PRO A 55 3.96 14.94 -2.09
C PRO A 55 2.65 14.20 -2.40
N GLU A 56 2.29 14.03 -3.67
CA GLU A 56 1.04 13.40 -4.07
C GLU A 56 1.05 11.87 -3.86
N PRO A 57 2.01 11.10 -4.41
CA PRO A 57 2.19 9.68 -4.06
C PRO A 57 2.33 9.45 -2.55
N ALA A 58 3.04 10.32 -1.84
CA ALA A 58 3.21 10.23 -0.39
C ALA A 58 1.89 10.34 0.39
N ARG A 59 0.94 11.17 -0.08
CA ARG A 59 -0.40 11.26 0.56
C ARG A 59 -1.16 9.94 0.41
N TYR A 60 -1.14 9.35 -0.77
CA TYR A 60 -1.83 8.09 -1.04
C TYR A 60 -1.19 6.93 -0.25
N ALA A 61 0.14 6.82 -0.26
CA ALA A 61 0.89 5.85 0.56
C ALA A 61 0.53 5.95 2.06
N LYS A 62 0.47 7.16 2.62
CA LYS A 62 0.02 7.38 4.02
C LYS A 62 -1.41 6.91 4.25
N ALA A 63 -2.31 7.10 3.29
CA ALA A 63 -3.69 6.64 3.40
C ALA A 63 -3.80 5.11 3.39
N LEU A 64 -2.99 4.43 2.57
CA LEU A 64 -2.87 2.96 2.57
C LEU A 64 -2.42 2.45 3.94
N MET A 65 -1.33 3.01 4.49
CA MET A 65 -0.80 2.60 5.80
C MET A 65 -1.82 2.74 6.92
N ARG A 66 -2.55 3.87 6.99
CA ARG A 66 -3.63 4.07 7.98
C ARG A 66 -4.77 3.08 7.83
N THR A 67 -5.10 2.72 6.59
CA THR A 67 -6.19 1.78 6.31
C THR A 67 -5.78 0.35 6.70
N ALA A 68 -4.53 -0.04 6.42
CA ALA A 68 -3.96 -1.31 6.85
C ALA A 68 -3.92 -1.43 8.39
N GLU A 69 -3.49 -0.38 9.10
CA GLU A 69 -3.48 -0.33 10.55
C GLU A 69 -4.88 -0.54 11.14
N ARG A 70 -5.89 0.17 10.61
CA ARG A 70 -7.29 0.00 11.03
C ARG A 70 -7.80 -1.43 10.81
N ARG A 71 -7.51 -2.02 9.64
CA ARG A 71 -7.90 -3.41 9.35
C ARG A 71 -7.27 -4.37 10.36
N ARG A 72 -5.98 -4.22 10.65
CA ARG A 72 -5.26 -5.06 11.61
C ARG A 72 -5.83 -4.92 13.03
N ALA A 73 -6.17 -3.70 13.46
CA ALA A 73 -6.83 -3.46 14.73
C ALA A 73 -8.24 -4.09 14.83
N LEU A 74 -9.00 -4.10 13.73
CA LEU A 74 -10.31 -4.77 13.66
C LEU A 74 -10.18 -6.29 13.74
N VAL A 75 -9.21 -6.87 13.02
CA VAL A 75 -8.93 -8.32 13.09
C VAL A 75 -8.54 -8.74 14.49
N TRP A 76 -7.67 -7.97 15.15
CA TRP A 76 -7.29 -8.24 16.54
C TRP A 76 -8.49 -8.20 17.50
N LYS A 77 -9.37 -7.19 17.35
CA LYS A 77 -10.62 -7.10 18.15
C LYS A 77 -11.58 -8.27 17.91
N ALA A 78 -11.62 -8.83 16.70
CA ALA A 78 -12.48 -9.96 16.38
C ALA A 78 -11.92 -11.30 16.92
N ALA A 79 -10.62 -11.36 17.23
CA ALA A 79 -9.92 -12.54 17.73
C ALA A 79 -9.79 -12.57 19.27
N ALA A 80 -10.20 -11.51 19.97
CA ALA A 80 -10.16 -11.36 21.42
C ALA A 80 -11.55 -11.58 22.05
#